data_AF-A0A7S3ES71-F1
#
_entry.id   AF-A0A7S3ES71-F1
#
_cell.length_a   1.000
_cell.length_b   1.000
_cell.length_c   1.000
_cell.angle_alpha   90.00
_cell.angle_beta   90.00
_cell.angle_gamma   90.00
#
_symmetry.space_group_name_H-M   'P 1'
#
loop_
_entity.id
_entity.type
_entity.pdbx_description
1 polymer ?
#
loop_
_entity_poly.entity_id
_entity_poly.type
_entity_poly.pdbx_seq_one_letter_code
_entity_poly.pdbx_strand_id
1 'polypeptide(L)'
;MPPPAPPGPVIAITGLRVLVVPASSGSAPSCAVGEQLLRPMAGTKWDLDFNTGAGGDYTYVCVERKAADSPISALLGFHTPSAAEPFGDCPANYAKVLGNSSAIGANDLNHGSLNQGAMFLCYQRGGAPIYNLAGLAGGGTAVSAAGCRLPGWEAITGPPAYPGVFNFDPAGVGLILCADRSAAAASAMRDLRDPPAHLA
;
A
#
# COMPACT_ATOMS: atom_id res chain seq x y z
N MET A 1 14.27 30.28 -22.82
CA MET A 1 14.38 29.49 -21.58
C MET A 1 14.96 28.13 -21.95
N PRO A 2 15.97 27.62 -21.25
CA PRO A 2 16.37 26.23 -21.43
C PRO A 2 15.20 25.31 -21.04
N PRO A 3 15.02 24.16 -21.72
CA PRO A 3 14.00 23.19 -21.34
C PRO A 3 14.24 22.72 -19.90
N PRO A 4 13.18 22.39 -19.14
CA PRO A 4 13.34 21.80 -17.82
C PRO A 4 14.22 20.55 -17.93
N ALA A 5 15.14 20.38 -16.98
CA ALA A 5 15.99 19.22 -16.93
C ALA A 5 15.13 17.94 -16.97
N PRO A 6 15.57 16.87 -17.67
CA PRO A 6 14.85 15.61 -17.66
C PRO A 6 14.58 15.19 -16.21
N PRO A 7 13.37 14.71 -15.88
CA PRO A 7 13.11 14.19 -14.55
C PRO A 7 14.17 13.12 -14.25
N GLY A 8 14.86 13.29 -13.12
CA GLY A 8 15.93 12.38 -12.70
C GLY A 8 15.45 10.93 -12.61
N PRO A 9 16.38 9.96 -12.46
CA PRO A 9 16.05 8.54 -12.49
C PRO A 9 14.96 8.21 -11.48
N VAL A 10 13.94 7.51 -11.98
CA VAL A 10 12.81 7.08 -11.19
C VAL A 10 13.26 5.86 -10.39
N ILE A 11 13.39 6.05 -9.08
CA ILE A 11 13.83 4.98 -8.17
C ILE A 11 12.63 4.08 -7.86
N ALA A 12 12.78 2.78 -8.11
CA ALA A 12 11.78 1.78 -7.80
C ALA A 12 11.53 1.65 -6.29
N ILE A 13 10.36 1.13 -5.93
CA ILE A 13 10.08 0.77 -4.54
C ILE A 13 10.94 -0.42 -4.17
N THR A 14 11.69 -0.28 -3.09
CA THR A 14 12.59 -1.30 -2.59
C THR A 14 12.17 -1.84 -1.23
N GLY A 15 11.35 -1.11 -0.47
CA GLY A 15 10.85 -1.55 0.82
C GLY A 15 9.39 -1.19 1.05
N LEU A 16 8.73 -2.01 1.86
CA LEU A 16 7.39 -1.77 2.39
C LEU A 16 7.39 -2.09 3.87
N ARG A 17 6.63 -1.33 4.64
CA ARG A 17 6.32 -1.63 6.04
C ARG A 17 4.88 -1.28 6.36
N VAL A 18 4.21 -2.12 7.12
CA VAL A 18 2.92 -1.79 7.73
C VAL A 18 3.16 -0.94 8.97
N LEU A 19 2.42 0.15 9.08
CA LEU A 19 2.42 1.04 10.23
C LEU A 19 1.07 0.87 10.94
N VAL A 20 1.10 0.25 12.12
CA VAL A 20 -0.06 0.20 13.02
C VAL A 20 0.06 1.35 14.02
N VAL A 21 -0.97 2.19 14.09
CA VAL A 21 -1.08 3.31 15.02
C VAL A 21 -2.25 3.03 15.95
N PRO A 22 -2.01 2.86 17.27
CA PRO A 22 -3.09 2.56 18.20
C PRO A 22 -4.17 3.64 18.17
N ALA A 23 -5.44 3.24 18.07
CA ALA A 23 -6.56 4.18 17.99
C ALA A 23 -6.63 5.12 19.20
N SER A 24 -6.18 4.65 20.37
CA SER A 24 -6.13 5.42 21.61
C SER A 24 -4.99 6.43 21.69
N SER A 25 -4.04 6.42 20.75
CA SER A 25 -2.80 7.22 20.85
C SER A 25 -2.97 8.68 20.46
N GLY A 26 -4.01 9.01 19.66
CA GLY A 26 -4.17 10.34 19.07
C GLY A 26 -3.02 10.78 18.16
N SER A 27 -2.12 9.87 17.79
CA SER A 27 -0.91 10.17 17.03
C SER A 27 -1.20 10.18 15.53
N ALA A 28 -0.62 11.15 14.81
CA ALA A 28 -0.64 11.14 13.35
C ALA A 28 0.25 10.01 12.80
N PRO A 29 -0.10 9.40 11.64
CA PRO A 29 0.75 8.38 11.04
C PRO A 29 2.10 8.96 10.61
N SER A 30 3.18 8.33 11.05
CA SER A 30 4.55 8.71 10.70
C SER A 30 5.38 7.49 10.32
N CYS A 31 5.91 7.50 9.10
CA CYS A 31 6.84 6.49 8.63
C CYS A 31 8.25 6.76 9.16
N ALA A 32 9.08 5.72 9.23
CA ALA A 32 10.49 5.86 9.57
C ALA A 32 11.23 6.78 8.60
N VAL A 33 12.36 7.33 9.04
CA VAL A 33 13.23 8.17 8.21
C VAL A 33 13.62 7.41 6.93
N GLY A 34 13.45 8.06 5.79
CA GLY A 34 13.71 7.47 4.47
C GLY A 34 12.49 6.85 3.79
N GLU A 35 11.34 6.81 4.48
CA GLU A 35 10.10 6.26 3.95
C GLU A 35 9.01 7.31 3.79
N GLN A 36 8.01 6.96 2.99
CA GLN A 36 6.88 7.81 2.68
C GLN A 36 5.58 7.07 2.93
N LEU A 37 4.59 7.74 3.50
CA LEU A 37 3.25 7.18 3.61
C LEU A 37 2.69 6.95 2.21
N LEU A 38 2.13 5.76 1.99
CA LEU A 38 1.39 5.44 0.78
C LEU A 38 0.14 6.31 0.71
N ARG A 39 -0.13 6.85 -0.48
CA ARG A 39 -1.18 7.85 -0.69
C ARG A 39 -2.37 7.32 -1.46
N PRO A 40 -3.55 7.92 -1.33
CA PRO A 40 -4.62 7.64 -2.26
C PRO A 40 -4.28 8.14 -3.66
N MET A 41 -4.82 7.44 -4.64
CA MET A 41 -4.70 7.72 -6.07
C MET A 41 -5.48 8.99 -6.47
N ALA A 42 -6.54 9.31 -5.73
CA ALA A 42 -7.32 10.54 -5.90
C ALA A 42 -7.85 11.03 -4.54
N GLY A 43 -8.03 12.35 -4.41
CA GLY A 43 -8.57 13.00 -3.21
C GLY A 43 -7.53 13.80 -2.42
N THR A 44 -8.03 14.58 -1.46
CA THR A 44 -7.22 15.46 -0.58
C THR A 44 -6.93 14.83 0.79
N LYS A 45 -7.47 13.65 1.07
CA LYS A 45 -7.17 12.91 2.30
C LYS A 45 -5.75 12.34 2.18
N TRP A 46 -4.86 12.71 3.09
CA TRP A 46 -3.43 12.34 3.02
C TRP A 46 -3.14 10.95 3.57
N ASP A 47 -4.10 10.38 4.28
CA ASP A 47 -3.98 9.15 5.03
C ASP A 47 -4.92 8.08 4.46
N LEU A 48 -4.30 7.03 3.91
CA LEU A 48 -5.00 5.84 3.45
C LEU A 48 -4.97 4.79 4.58
N ASP A 49 -5.94 4.89 5.48
CA ASP A 49 -6.12 3.89 6.55
C ASP A 49 -6.77 2.62 5.97
N PHE A 50 -6.02 1.52 5.99
CA PHE A 50 -6.44 0.22 5.48
C PHE A 50 -7.46 -0.47 6.40
N ASN A 51 -7.66 0.03 7.62
CA ASN A 51 -8.64 -0.47 8.58
C ASN A 51 -9.84 0.48 8.77
N THR A 52 -10.05 1.41 7.83
CA THR A 52 -11.06 2.47 7.94
C THR A 52 -12.45 1.88 8.18
N GLY A 53 -13.09 2.23 9.30
CA GLY A 53 -14.47 1.82 9.60
C GLY A 53 -14.61 0.39 10.15
N ALA A 54 -13.51 -0.33 10.35
CA ALA A 54 -13.50 -1.68 10.88
C ALA A 54 -13.47 -1.76 12.43
N GLY A 55 -13.25 -0.61 13.09
CA GLY A 55 -13.37 -0.48 14.55
C GLY A 55 -12.12 -0.86 15.37
N GLY A 56 -10.96 -1.00 14.71
CA GLY A 56 -9.68 -1.32 15.35
C GLY A 56 -8.68 -0.16 15.36
N ASP A 57 -7.39 -0.51 15.35
CA ASP A 57 -6.30 0.47 15.21
C ASP A 57 -6.23 1.00 13.78
N TYR A 58 -5.60 2.16 13.60
CA TYR A 58 -5.35 2.70 12.27
C TYR A 58 -4.16 1.98 11.63
N THR A 59 -4.29 1.54 10.38
CA THR A 59 -3.23 0.79 9.69
C THR A 59 -2.88 1.46 8.37
N TYR A 60 -1.58 1.62 8.14
CA TYR A 60 -1.06 2.30 6.96
C TYR A 60 0.08 1.50 6.33
N VAL A 61 0.47 1.88 5.12
CA VAL A 61 1.65 1.32 4.45
C VAL A 61 2.66 2.43 4.21
N CYS A 62 3.90 2.19 4.60
CA CYS A 62 5.05 3.01 4.29
C CYS A 62 5.83 2.39 3.12
N VAL A 63 6.30 3.24 2.21
CA VAL A 63 7.09 2.86 1.05
C VAL A 63 8.51 3.41 1.15
N GLU A 64 9.48 2.58 0.82
CA GLU A 64 10.91 2.95 0.79
C GLU A 64 11.46 2.85 -0.64
N ARG A 65 12.37 3.77 -0.98
CA ARG A 65 13.08 3.80 -2.27
C ARG A 65 14.58 4.01 -2.03
N LYS A 66 15.36 2.95 -2.12
CA LYS A 66 16.83 2.97 -2.00
C LYS A 66 17.46 2.46 -3.28
N ALA A 67 18.23 3.31 -3.96
CA ALA A 67 18.81 2.97 -5.26
C ALA A 67 19.73 1.73 -5.25
N ALA A 68 20.32 1.39 -4.10
CA ALA A 68 21.21 0.24 -3.94
C ALA A 68 20.48 -1.09 -3.65
N ASP A 69 19.19 -1.04 -3.33
CA ASP A 69 18.43 -2.23 -2.95
C ASP A 69 17.74 -2.86 -4.17
N SER A 70 17.55 -4.18 -4.13
CA SER A 70 16.79 -4.88 -5.18
C SER A 70 15.33 -4.39 -5.18
N PRO A 71 14.73 -4.07 -6.33
CA PRO A 71 13.36 -3.57 -6.37
C PRO A 71 12.32 -4.65 -6.02
N ILE A 72 11.20 -4.22 -5.47
CA ILE A 72 10.00 -5.04 -5.38
C ILE A 72 9.40 -5.13 -6.79
N SER A 73 9.08 -6.34 -7.22
CA SER A 73 8.55 -6.62 -8.55
C SER A 73 7.15 -7.18 -8.57
N ALA A 74 6.64 -7.67 -7.44
CA ALA A 74 5.25 -8.12 -7.33
C ALA A 74 4.74 -7.95 -5.90
N LEU A 75 3.43 -7.77 -5.78
CA LEU A 75 2.71 -7.72 -4.52
C LEU A 75 1.47 -8.60 -4.61
N LEU A 76 1.11 -9.20 -3.48
CA LEU A 76 -0.15 -9.91 -3.29
C LEU A 76 -0.79 -9.43 -1.98
N GLY A 77 -2.12 -9.27 -2.01
CA GLY A 77 -2.93 -9.15 -0.81
C GLY A 77 -3.33 -10.53 -0.30
N PHE A 78 -3.40 -10.71 1.01
CA PHE A 78 -3.72 -12.00 1.62
C PHE A 78 -4.70 -11.81 2.79
N HIS A 79 -5.71 -12.67 2.89
CA HIS A 79 -6.66 -12.74 3.99
C HIS A 79 -6.61 -14.15 4.61
N THR A 80 -6.64 -14.20 5.93
CA THR A 80 -6.75 -15.47 6.69
C THR A 80 -8.15 -15.59 7.32
N PRO A 81 -8.88 -16.70 7.15
CA PRO A 81 -10.29 -16.80 7.56
C PRO A 81 -10.54 -16.95 9.06
N SER A 82 -9.51 -17.00 9.92
CA SER A 82 -9.72 -17.05 11.37
C SER A 82 -8.64 -16.29 12.12
N ALA A 83 -9.00 -15.77 13.29
CA ALA A 83 -8.05 -15.24 14.28
C ALA A 83 -7.26 -16.35 15.01
N ALA A 84 -7.50 -17.63 14.69
CA ALA A 84 -7.03 -18.79 15.45
C ALA A 84 -5.95 -19.64 14.75
N GLU A 85 -5.41 -19.20 13.61
CA GLU A 85 -4.21 -19.79 13.00
C GLU A 85 -3.22 -18.66 12.71
N PRO A 86 -1.95 -18.75 13.15
CA PRO A 86 -1.00 -17.67 12.99
C PRO A 86 -0.62 -17.54 11.51
N PHE A 87 -1.30 -16.61 10.83
CA PHE A 87 -0.80 -15.91 9.66
C PHE A 87 -0.31 -16.85 8.56
N GLY A 88 -1.23 -17.35 7.72
CA GLY A 88 -0.87 -18.06 6.49
C GLY A 88 0.39 -17.48 5.84
N ASP A 89 1.32 -18.35 5.50
CA ASP A 89 2.56 -17.93 4.87
C ASP A 89 2.26 -17.31 3.51
N CYS A 90 3.08 -16.32 3.14
CA CYS A 90 3.06 -15.85 1.77
C CYS A 90 3.31 -17.04 0.82
N PRO A 91 2.72 -17.05 -0.38
CA PRO A 91 3.02 -18.08 -1.37
C PRO A 91 4.53 -18.25 -1.57
N ALA A 92 4.96 -19.43 -2.00
CA ALA A 92 6.38 -19.71 -2.24
C ALA A 92 7.02 -18.58 -3.08
N ASN A 93 8.22 -18.15 -2.65
CA ASN A 93 8.99 -17.03 -3.23
C ASN A 93 8.46 -15.61 -2.93
N TYR A 94 7.42 -15.47 -2.11
CA TYR A 94 7.02 -14.18 -1.56
C TYR A 94 7.47 -14.05 -0.11
N ALA A 95 7.96 -12.87 0.24
CA ALA A 95 8.22 -12.47 1.62
C ALA A 95 7.04 -11.66 2.17
N LYS A 96 6.78 -11.80 3.46
CA LYS A 96 5.73 -11.06 4.16
C LYS A 96 6.20 -9.63 4.45
N VAL A 97 5.36 -8.64 4.18
CA VAL A 97 5.61 -7.25 4.62
C VAL A 97 5.50 -7.22 6.15
N LEU A 98 6.50 -6.63 6.80
CA LEU A 98 6.59 -6.57 8.26
C LEU A 98 5.94 -5.30 8.82
N GLY A 99 5.72 -5.31 10.13
CA GLY A 99 5.13 -4.23 10.89
C GLY A 99 6.15 -3.25 11.46
N ASN A 100 5.66 -2.21 12.13
CA ASN A 100 6.46 -1.23 12.88
C ASN A 100 6.94 -1.73 14.26
N SER A 101 6.62 -2.97 14.63
CA SER A 101 7.16 -3.63 15.83
C SER A 101 7.30 -5.14 15.62
N SER A 102 7.94 -5.83 16.57
CA SER A 102 8.01 -7.29 16.59
C SER A 102 6.80 -7.96 17.25
N ALA A 103 5.78 -7.18 17.63
CA ALA A 103 4.57 -7.74 18.21
C ALA A 103 3.82 -8.56 17.17
N ILE A 104 3.20 -9.64 17.63
CA ILE A 104 2.28 -10.43 16.83
C ILE A 104 1.16 -9.52 16.31
N GLY A 105 0.88 -9.57 15.01
CA GLY A 105 -0.14 -8.73 14.37
C GLY A 105 0.34 -7.32 13.99
N ALA A 106 1.57 -6.92 14.28
CA ALA A 106 2.07 -5.58 13.91
C ALA A 106 2.08 -5.30 12.39
N ASN A 107 1.90 -6.33 11.57
CA ASN A 107 1.79 -6.26 10.12
C ASN A 107 0.39 -6.58 9.58
N ASP A 108 -0.59 -6.72 10.47
CA ASP A 108 -1.98 -6.91 10.12
C ASP A 108 -2.60 -5.57 9.69
N LEU A 109 -3.03 -5.49 8.44
CA LEU A 109 -3.75 -4.33 7.93
C LEU A 109 -5.16 -4.22 8.51
N ASN A 110 -5.63 -5.25 9.20
CA ASN A 110 -6.90 -5.30 9.92
C ASN A 110 -6.71 -5.25 11.45
N HIS A 111 -5.59 -4.69 11.94
CA HIS A 111 -5.20 -4.81 13.34
C HIS A 111 -6.29 -4.32 14.33
N GLY A 112 -6.62 -5.14 15.31
CA GLY A 112 -7.61 -4.81 16.36
C GLY A 112 -9.06 -4.67 15.84
N SER A 113 -9.30 -5.01 14.58
CA SER A 113 -10.61 -4.93 13.95
C SER A 113 -11.61 -5.96 14.50
N LEU A 114 -12.91 -5.67 14.33
CA LEU A 114 -13.99 -6.63 14.58
C LEU A 114 -14.18 -7.62 13.43
N ASN A 115 -13.51 -7.42 12.29
CA ASN A 115 -13.56 -8.34 11.17
C ASN A 115 -12.86 -9.66 11.52
N GLN A 116 -13.39 -10.76 11.01
CA GLN A 116 -12.75 -12.06 11.17
C GLN A 116 -11.45 -12.11 10.37
N GLY A 117 -10.39 -12.58 11.02
CA GLY A 117 -9.12 -12.82 10.36
C GLY A 117 -8.19 -11.63 10.28
N ALA A 118 -7.07 -11.84 9.59
CA ALA A 118 -6.03 -10.85 9.40
C ALA A 118 -5.72 -10.63 7.91
N MET A 119 -5.24 -9.42 7.59
CA MET A 119 -4.91 -8.98 6.24
C MET A 119 -3.43 -8.63 6.10
N PHE A 120 -2.76 -9.16 5.07
CA PHE A 120 -1.32 -8.98 4.87
C PHE A 120 -0.98 -8.58 3.44
N LEU A 121 0.19 -7.95 3.31
CA LEU A 121 0.88 -7.80 2.04
C LEU A 121 2.04 -8.79 1.96
N CYS A 122 2.18 -9.40 0.81
CA CYS A 122 3.30 -10.25 0.43
C CYS A 122 4.01 -9.60 -0.77
N TYR A 123 5.33 -9.68 -0.83
CA TYR A 123 6.12 -9.13 -1.94
C TYR A 123 7.15 -10.12 -2.49
N GLN A 124 7.49 -9.96 -3.76
CA GLN A 124 8.56 -10.69 -4.42
C GLN A 124 9.53 -9.71 -5.09
N ARG A 125 10.78 -10.16 -5.30
CA ARG A 125 11.81 -9.45 -6.06
C ARG A 125 12.28 -10.30 -7.26
N GLY A 126 13.00 -9.66 -8.19
CA GLY A 126 13.63 -10.35 -9.33
C GLY A 126 12.87 -10.30 -10.65
N GLY A 127 11.77 -9.54 -10.72
CA GLY A 127 11.04 -9.24 -11.96
C GLY A 127 11.05 -7.75 -12.33
N ALA A 128 10.12 -7.34 -13.20
CA ALA A 128 9.94 -5.94 -13.55
C ALA A 128 9.59 -5.10 -12.29
N PRO A 129 10.28 -3.97 -12.05
CA PRO A 129 10.10 -3.20 -10.83
C PRO A 129 8.73 -2.52 -10.75
N ILE A 130 8.25 -2.34 -9.52
CA ILE A 130 7.16 -1.42 -9.19
C ILE A 130 7.78 -0.07 -8.80
N TYR A 131 7.37 1.00 -9.48
CA TYR A 131 7.84 2.35 -9.18
C TYR A 131 6.94 3.09 -8.20
N ASN A 132 5.65 2.75 -8.24
CA ASN A 132 4.61 3.48 -7.55
C ASN A 132 3.55 2.56 -6.96
N LEU A 133 3.01 3.01 -5.84
CA LEU A 133 1.85 2.42 -5.19
C LEU A 133 0.90 3.53 -4.77
N ALA A 134 -0.39 3.29 -4.92
CA ALA A 134 -1.44 4.19 -4.48
C ALA A 134 -2.71 3.41 -4.15
N GLY A 135 -3.47 3.87 -3.16
CA GLY A 135 -4.76 3.27 -2.82
C GLY A 135 -5.92 3.91 -3.58
N LEU A 136 -6.90 3.11 -3.96
CA LEU A 136 -8.17 3.58 -4.49
C LEU A 136 -9.27 3.18 -3.50
N ALA A 137 -9.76 4.15 -2.74
CA ALA A 137 -10.93 3.98 -1.86
C ALA A 137 -12.21 4.10 -2.70
N GLY A 138 -13.14 3.16 -2.54
CA GLY A 138 -14.31 3.04 -3.42
C GLY A 138 -15.67 3.13 -2.73
N GLY A 139 -15.75 3.67 -1.51
CA GLY A 139 -16.98 3.87 -0.74
C GLY A 139 -18.03 2.76 -0.93
N GLY A 140 -17.85 1.59 -0.33
CA GLY A 140 -18.78 0.45 -0.41
C GLY A 140 -18.98 -0.16 -1.81
N THR A 141 -18.44 0.47 -2.86
CA THR A 141 -18.55 0.09 -4.28
C THR A 141 -17.19 -0.17 -4.93
N ALA A 142 -16.11 -0.31 -4.15
CA ALA A 142 -14.95 -1.09 -4.57
C ALA A 142 -15.35 -2.57 -4.67
N VAL A 143 -16.34 -2.87 -5.50
CA VAL A 143 -16.64 -4.21 -5.95
C VAL A 143 -15.37 -4.76 -6.57
N SER A 144 -15.00 -5.95 -6.12
CA SER A 144 -13.81 -6.78 -6.43
C SER A 144 -13.49 -6.99 -7.93
N ALA A 145 -14.22 -6.34 -8.84
CA ALA A 145 -14.03 -6.41 -10.28
C ALA A 145 -13.46 -5.13 -10.92
N ALA A 146 -13.54 -3.97 -10.26
CA ALA A 146 -13.27 -2.69 -10.93
C ALA A 146 -11.78 -2.34 -11.13
N GLY A 147 -10.87 -2.99 -10.39
CA GLY A 147 -9.42 -2.81 -10.51
C GLY A 147 -8.94 -1.36 -10.43
N CYS A 148 -7.70 -1.12 -10.85
CA CYS A 148 -7.14 0.21 -10.99
C CYS A 148 -7.59 0.79 -12.34
N ARG A 149 -8.36 1.88 -12.31
CA ARG A 149 -8.94 2.48 -13.52
C ARG A 149 -8.02 3.50 -14.20
N LEU A 150 -6.76 3.60 -13.78
CA LEU A 150 -5.77 4.48 -14.39
C LEU A 150 -4.90 3.71 -15.40
N PRO A 151 -4.66 4.26 -16.61
CA PRO A 151 -3.75 3.67 -17.59
C PRO A 151 -2.37 3.41 -16.99
N GLY A 152 -1.84 2.20 -17.19
CA GLY A 152 -0.52 1.80 -16.67
C GLY A 152 -0.49 1.33 -15.21
N TRP A 153 -1.61 1.44 -14.50
CA TRP A 153 -1.75 0.93 -13.13
C TRP A 153 -2.49 -0.40 -13.12
N GLU A 154 -1.98 -1.35 -12.34
CA GLU A 154 -2.57 -2.66 -12.10
C GLU A 154 -3.02 -2.80 -10.66
N ALA A 155 -4.13 -3.50 -10.44
CA ALA A 155 -4.60 -3.80 -9.10
C ALA A 155 -3.80 -4.93 -8.49
N ILE A 156 -3.44 -4.77 -7.22
CA ILE A 156 -2.90 -5.87 -6.44
C ILE A 156 -3.99 -6.92 -6.24
N THR A 157 -3.62 -8.17 -6.49
CA THR A 157 -4.54 -9.31 -6.45
C THR A 157 -4.29 -10.18 -5.23
N GLY A 158 -5.23 -11.09 -4.99
CA GLY A 158 -5.01 -12.23 -4.12
C GLY A 158 -4.01 -13.25 -4.71
N PRO A 159 -3.59 -14.25 -3.92
CA PRO A 159 -2.70 -15.31 -4.37
C PRO A 159 -3.35 -16.19 -5.44
N PRO A 160 -2.58 -17.04 -6.17
CA PRO A 160 -3.13 -17.91 -7.21
C PRO A 160 -4.29 -18.83 -6.75
N ALA A 161 -4.30 -19.21 -5.47
CA ALA A 161 -5.39 -20.01 -4.87
C ALA A 161 -6.71 -19.21 -4.71
N TYR A 162 -6.61 -17.88 -4.61
CA TYR A 162 -7.73 -16.95 -4.44
C TYR A 162 -7.52 -15.74 -5.36
N PRO A 163 -7.62 -15.93 -6.69
CA PRO A 163 -7.29 -14.89 -7.66
C PRO A 163 -8.37 -13.80 -7.67
N GLY A 164 -8.00 -12.63 -8.21
CA GLY A 164 -8.88 -11.46 -8.33
C GLY A 164 -8.35 -10.27 -7.56
N VAL A 165 -8.93 -9.09 -7.80
CA VAL A 165 -8.54 -7.85 -7.13
C VAL A 165 -8.75 -8.00 -5.63
N PHE A 166 -7.70 -7.74 -4.85
CA PHE A 166 -7.79 -7.85 -3.41
C PHE A 166 -8.41 -6.58 -2.82
N ASN A 167 -9.48 -6.75 -2.06
CA ASN A 167 -10.06 -5.68 -1.25
C ASN A 167 -9.41 -5.72 0.14
N PHE A 168 -8.61 -4.70 0.44
CA PHE A 168 -7.90 -4.53 1.70
C PHE A 168 -8.77 -3.93 2.81
N ASP A 169 -10.03 -3.63 2.54
CA ASP A 169 -10.99 -3.15 3.54
C ASP A 169 -12.39 -3.65 3.19
N PRO A 170 -12.65 -4.97 3.30
CA PRO A 170 -13.90 -5.56 2.86
C PRO A 170 -15.13 -5.17 3.68
N ALA A 171 -14.94 -4.73 4.92
CA ALA A 171 -16.03 -4.34 5.81
C ALA A 171 -16.18 -2.82 5.98
N GLY A 172 -15.19 -2.03 5.54
CA GLY A 172 -15.23 -0.58 5.56
C GLY A 172 -15.58 0.03 4.21
N VAL A 173 -14.79 1.00 3.77
CA VAL A 173 -15.07 1.78 2.55
C VAL A 173 -14.71 1.02 1.27
N GLY A 174 -14.05 -0.14 1.37
CA GLY A 174 -13.53 -0.86 0.22
C GLY A 174 -12.29 -0.17 -0.34
N LEU A 175 -11.15 -0.85 -0.27
CA LEU A 175 -9.85 -0.30 -0.59
C LEU A 175 -9.08 -1.24 -1.51
N ILE A 176 -8.70 -0.74 -2.68
CA ILE A 176 -7.88 -1.47 -3.64
C ILE A 176 -6.48 -0.83 -3.63
N LEU A 177 -5.45 -1.66 -3.56
CA LEU A 177 -4.08 -1.19 -3.77
C LEU A 177 -3.73 -1.30 -5.26
N CYS A 178 -3.16 -0.23 -5.81
CA CYS A 178 -2.74 -0.14 -7.19
C CYS A 178 -1.22 0.00 -7.29
N ALA A 179 -0.62 -0.69 -8.25
CA ALA A 179 0.80 -0.59 -8.58
C ALA A 179 0.98 -0.05 -10.00
N ASP A 180 2.03 0.74 -10.18
CA ASP A 180 2.46 1.17 -11.52
C ASP A 180 3.91 0.77 -11.75
N ARG A 181 4.12 0.21 -12.94
CA ARG A 181 5.38 -0.33 -13.43
C ARG A 181 6.04 0.60 -14.46
N SER A 182 5.40 1.72 -14.81
CA SER A 182 6.00 2.71 -15.68
C SER A 182 6.90 3.65 -14.89
N ALA A 183 8.13 3.84 -15.36
CA ALA A 183 8.98 4.90 -14.81
C ALA A 183 8.32 6.29 -15.04
N ALA A 184 7.58 6.45 -16.14
CA ALA A 184 6.96 7.72 -16.53
C ALA A 184 5.89 8.23 -15.56
N ALA A 185 5.01 7.38 -15.01
CA ALA A 185 3.97 7.83 -14.08
C ALA A 185 4.52 8.21 -12.69
N ALA A 186 5.74 7.79 -12.35
CA ALA A 186 6.40 8.22 -11.12
C ALA A 186 6.79 9.70 -11.11
N SER A 187 7.07 10.27 -12.29
CA SER A 187 7.32 11.70 -12.44
C SER A 187 6.04 12.51 -12.21
N ALA A 188 4.91 12.06 -12.77
CA ALA A 188 3.61 12.72 -12.59
C ALA A 188 3.12 12.72 -11.13
N MET A 189 3.42 11.68 -10.35
CA MET A 189 3.14 11.69 -8.90
C MET A 189 4.13 12.51 -8.07
N ARG A 190 5.29 12.93 -8.59
CA ARG A 190 6.11 13.96 -7.90
C ARG A 190 5.43 15.32 -7.99
N ASP A 191 4.81 15.64 -9.11
CA ASP A 191 4.13 16.93 -9.30
C ASP A 191 2.88 17.09 -8.41
N LEU A 192 2.24 15.98 -8.01
CA LEU A 192 1.16 15.97 -7.01
C LEU A 192 1.64 16.04 -5.55
N ARG A 193 2.95 15.92 -5.29
CA ARG A 193 3.53 15.99 -3.94
C ARG A 193 3.85 17.42 -3.50
N ASP A 194 3.91 18.36 -4.43
CA ASP A 194 4.10 19.77 -4.13
C ASP A 194 2.73 20.44 -3.89
N PRO A 195 2.46 20.99 -2.69
CA PRO A 195 1.32 21.88 -2.54
C PRO A 195 1.50 23.05 -3.52
N PRO A 196 0.42 23.61 -4.10
CA PRO A 196 0.55 24.83 -4.89
C PRO A 196 1.31 25.85 -4.03
N ALA A 197 2.45 26.31 -4.55
CA ALA A 197 3.16 27.41 -3.94
C ALA A 197 2.13 28.53 -3.78
N HIS A 198 1.79 28.85 -2.53
CA HIS A 198 0.89 29.94 -2.23
C HIS A 198 1.42 31.17 -2.95
N LEU A 199 0.62 31.69 -3.89
CA LEU A 199 0.77 33.04 -4.41
C LEU A 199 0.73 33.98 -3.21
N ALA A 200 1.90 34.49 -2.84
CA ALA A 200 2.04 35.73 -2.09
C ALA A 200 1.85 36.91 -3.06
#